data_AF-A0A820WNT5-F1
#
_entry.id   AF-A0A820WNT5-F1
#
_cell.length_a   1.000
_cell.length_b   1.000
_cell.length_c   1.000
_cell.angle_alpha   90.00
_cell.angle_beta   90.00
_cell.angle_gamma   90.00
#
_symmetry.space_group_name_H-M   'P 1'
#
loop_
_entity.id
_entity.type
_entity.pdbx_description
1 polymer ?
#
loop_
_entity_poly.entity_id
_entity_poly.type
_entity_poly.pdbx_seq_one_letter_code
_entity_poly.pdbx_strand_id
1 'polypeptide(L)'
;KIQGLSSTGALSYPQSIAIGDFNNDSLLDAAVANYGTSNVGIFLGIGNGLFTAQRTLSTGTGSGPYTVVVNDFNKDSRLDIAVGNTGTNNVGIFLGYGNGTFTEQTIFSIGGGSNPRSIAVSDFNKDNLLDIAVADSASSNIAILFGYGNGTFRYNISLATGTKSSPHSIVACDFNNDSLPDIAVANSLTDNVGIFLGHGNGNFSAKVTFSTGYNSLPESITVSDFNNDSFLDIAVANNLGNNIGIFLGYGNGTFAPQIVYSTGN
;
A
#
# COMPACT_ATOMS: atom_id res chain seq x y z
N LYS A 1 -30.39 -14.45 12.33
CA LYS A 1 -29.27 -15.42 12.43
C LYS A 1 -28.59 -15.40 11.07
N ILE A 2 -27.52 -14.62 10.88
CA ILE A 2 -26.84 -14.50 9.58
C ILE A 2 -26.07 -15.81 9.39
N GLN A 3 -26.61 -16.72 8.58
CA GLN A 3 -25.88 -17.89 8.09
C GLN A 3 -25.04 -17.43 6.89
N GLY A 4 -23.76 -17.85 6.84
CA GLY A 4 -22.91 -17.63 5.66
C GLY A 4 -21.81 -16.57 5.81
N LEU A 5 -21.21 -16.42 6.99
CA LEU A 5 -19.98 -15.61 7.11
C LEU A 5 -18.81 -16.39 6.48
N SER A 6 -18.22 -15.84 5.43
CA SER A 6 -16.91 -16.28 4.93
C SER A 6 -15.84 -15.87 5.94
N SER A 7 -14.91 -16.79 6.24
CA SER A 7 -13.87 -16.61 7.26
C SER A 7 -12.50 -16.74 6.62
N THR A 8 -11.54 -15.95 7.11
CA THR A 8 -10.11 -16.06 6.76
C THR A 8 -9.42 -17.29 7.37
N GLY A 9 -10.14 -18.06 8.20
CA GLY A 9 -9.63 -19.23 8.90
C GLY A 9 -9.05 -18.89 10.28
N ALA A 10 -8.94 -19.91 11.13
CA ALA A 10 -8.34 -19.76 12.47
C ALA A 10 -6.86 -19.39 12.37
N LEU A 11 -6.40 -18.53 13.28
CA LEU A 11 -5.00 -18.05 13.35
C LEU A 11 -4.52 -17.27 12.11
N SER A 12 -5.43 -16.80 11.25
CA SER A 12 -5.10 -16.07 10.02
C SER A 12 -4.50 -14.69 10.25
N TYR A 13 -4.94 -13.98 11.31
CA TYR A 13 -4.52 -12.61 11.64
C TYR A 13 -4.52 -11.67 10.41
N PRO A 14 -5.69 -11.41 9.79
CA PRO A 14 -5.77 -10.59 8.59
C PRO A 14 -5.23 -9.18 8.86
N GLN A 15 -4.37 -8.68 7.97
CA GLN A 15 -3.71 -7.36 8.12
C GLN A 15 -4.16 -6.34 7.07
N SER A 16 -4.51 -6.79 5.87
CA SER A 16 -4.84 -5.91 4.75
C SER A 16 -5.84 -6.58 3.83
N ILE A 17 -6.67 -5.76 3.17
CA ILE A 17 -7.66 -6.16 2.19
C ILE A 17 -7.53 -5.29 0.95
N ALA A 18 -7.64 -5.90 -0.22
CA ALA A 18 -7.78 -5.24 -1.50
C ALA A 18 -9.05 -5.75 -2.20
N ILE A 19 -9.70 -4.88 -2.96
CA ILE A 19 -10.96 -5.15 -3.64
C ILE A 19 -10.75 -5.04 -5.15
N GLY A 20 -11.33 -5.96 -5.91
CA GLY A 20 -11.24 -5.98 -7.37
C GLY A 20 -12.15 -7.06 -7.96
N ASP A 21 -12.34 -7.05 -9.28
CA ASP A 21 -13.04 -8.13 -10.00
C ASP A 21 -11.98 -9.12 -10.52
N PHE A 22 -11.74 -10.22 -9.79
CA PHE A 22 -10.68 -11.18 -10.12
C PHE A 22 -11.12 -12.24 -11.13
N ASN A 23 -12.42 -12.35 -11.40
CA ASN A 23 -13.01 -13.36 -12.29
C ASN A 23 -13.80 -12.78 -13.47
N ASN A 24 -13.77 -11.46 -13.66
CA ASN A 24 -14.43 -10.70 -14.72
C ASN A 24 -15.95 -10.88 -14.76
N ASP A 25 -16.60 -11.03 -13.61
CA ASP A 25 -18.06 -11.16 -13.52
C ASP A 25 -18.77 -9.84 -13.15
N SER A 26 -18.02 -8.73 -13.06
CA SER A 26 -18.47 -7.40 -12.66
C SER A 26 -18.95 -7.29 -11.21
N LEU A 27 -18.66 -8.28 -10.37
CA LEU A 27 -18.89 -8.24 -8.93
C LEU A 27 -17.56 -7.95 -8.21
N LEU A 28 -17.65 -7.27 -7.07
CA LEU A 28 -16.46 -7.00 -6.26
C LEU A 28 -16.08 -8.24 -5.46
N ASP A 29 -14.85 -8.68 -5.67
CA ASP A 29 -14.17 -9.72 -4.90
C ASP A 29 -13.22 -9.09 -3.86
N ALA A 30 -12.65 -9.91 -2.98
CA ALA A 30 -11.67 -9.49 -1.99
C ALA A 30 -10.43 -10.38 -1.95
N ALA A 31 -9.26 -9.75 -1.85
CA ALA A 31 -7.98 -10.37 -1.54
C ALA A 31 -7.55 -9.93 -0.13
N VAL A 32 -7.24 -10.88 0.76
CA VAL A 32 -6.93 -10.59 2.17
C VAL A 32 -5.57 -11.17 2.54
N ALA A 33 -4.64 -10.32 3.00
CA ALA A 33 -3.34 -10.75 3.52
C ALA A 33 -3.50 -11.38 4.92
N ASN A 34 -3.25 -12.68 5.03
CA ASN A 34 -3.37 -13.43 6.29
C ASN A 34 -1.99 -13.71 6.89
N TYR A 35 -1.53 -12.80 7.76
CA TYR A 35 -0.21 -12.83 8.36
C TYR A 35 0.12 -14.17 9.02
N GLY A 36 -0.78 -14.68 9.86
CA GLY A 36 -0.51 -15.85 10.70
C GLY A 36 -0.47 -17.17 9.93
N THR A 37 -1.23 -17.27 8.84
CA THR A 37 -1.30 -18.48 8.02
C THR A 37 -0.45 -18.41 6.75
N SER A 38 0.33 -17.34 6.56
CA SER A 38 1.26 -17.18 5.43
C SER A 38 0.59 -17.40 4.06
N ASN A 39 -0.55 -16.75 3.86
CA ASN A 39 -1.27 -16.80 2.58
C ASN A 39 -2.07 -15.52 2.31
N VAL A 40 -2.49 -15.36 1.05
CA VAL A 40 -3.56 -14.44 0.66
C VAL A 40 -4.85 -15.23 0.48
N GLY A 41 -5.94 -14.75 1.08
CA GLY A 41 -7.28 -15.26 0.85
C GLY A 41 -8.01 -14.56 -0.26
N ILE A 42 -8.50 -15.31 -1.24
CA ILE A 42 -9.34 -14.84 -2.34
C ILE A 42 -10.79 -15.22 -2.06
N PHE A 43 -11.65 -14.22 -1.99
CA PHE A 43 -13.08 -14.33 -1.75
C PHE A 43 -13.81 -13.78 -2.97
N LEU A 44 -14.50 -14.63 -3.73
CA LEU A 44 -15.28 -14.13 -4.86
C LEU A 44 -16.62 -13.60 -4.38
N GLY A 45 -17.01 -12.42 -4.85
CA GLY A 45 -18.30 -11.83 -4.59
C GLY A 45 -19.42 -12.62 -5.27
N ILE A 46 -20.59 -12.64 -4.64
CA ILE A 46 -21.80 -13.23 -5.25
C ILE A 46 -22.93 -12.21 -5.44
N GLY A 47 -22.59 -10.91 -5.38
CA GLY A 47 -23.46 -9.81 -5.80
C GLY A 47 -24.54 -9.37 -4.80
N ASN A 48 -24.60 -10.00 -3.62
CA ASN A 48 -25.55 -9.66 -2.55
C ASN A 48 -24.85 -9.21 -1.25
N GLY A 49 -23.60 -8.76 -1.35
CA GLY A 49 -22.75 -8.40 -0.20
C GLY A 49 -22.12 -9.61 0.51
N LEU A 50 -22.31 -10.82 0.00
CA LEU A 50 -21.63 -12.03 0.48
C LEU A 50 -20.54 -12.49 -0.48
N PHE A 51 -19.69 -13.39 0.01
CA PHE A 51 -18.59 -13.98 -0.75
C PHE A 51 -18.67 -15.51 -0.74
N THR A 52 -18.01 -16.15 -1.71
CA THR A 52 -17.76 -17.60 -1.69
C THR A 52 -16.83 -17.99 -0.53
N ALA A 53 -16.65 -19.29 -0.32
CA ALA A 53 -15.55 -19.78 0.50
C ALA A 53 -14.20 -19.31 -0.06
N GLN A 54 -13.25 -19.07 0.85
CA GLN A 54 -11.91 -18.59 0.50
C GLN A 54 -11.13 -19.62 -0.32
N ARG A 55 -10.42 -19.14 -1.34
CA ARG A 55 -9.28 -19.83 -1.94
C ARG A 55 -7.99 -19.21 -1.42
N THR A 56 -6.99 -20.03 -1.10
CA THR A 56 -5.73 -19.54 -0.51
C THR A 56 -4.60 -19.56 -1.53
N LEU A 57 -3.85 -18.47 -1.60
CA LEU A 57 -2.58 -18.38 -2.32
C LEU A 57 -1.44 -18.42 -1.31
N SER A 58 -0.58 -19.44 -1.36
CA SER A 58 0.57 -19.52 -0.45
C SER A 58 1.57 -18.40 -0.74
N THR A 59 1.97 -17.66 0.30
CA THR A 59 3.04 -16.65 0.21
C THR A 59 4.40 -17.21 0.69
N GLY A 60 4.46 -18.52 0.98
CA GLY A 60 5.64 -19.22 1.49
C GLY A 60 5.66 -19.29 3.02
N THR A 61 6.20 -20.38 3.58
CA THR A 61 6.22 -20.63 5.04
C THR A 61 6.91 -19.49 5.79
N GLY A 62 6.19 -18.89 6.76
CA GLY A 62 6.73 -17.83 7.60
C GLY A 62 6.85 -16.47 6.91
N SER A 63 6.21 -16.29 5.75
CA SER A 63 6.25 -15.04 4.98
C SER A 63 5.60 -13.85 5.68
N GLY A 64 4.57 -14.08 6.49
CA GLY A 64 3.87 -13.01 7.21
C GLY A 64 3.36 -11.91 6.26
N PRO A 65 2.42 -12.20 5.34
CA PRO A 65 1.88 -11.19 4.44
C PRO A 65 1.15 -10.12 5.25
N TYR A 66 1.56 -8.87 5.07
CA TYR A 66 1.08 -7.73 5.87
C TYR A 66 0.24 -6.75 5.05
N THR A 67 0.62 -6.53 3.78
CA THR A 67 -0.10 -5.64 2.86
C THR A 67 -0.38 -6.36 1.55
N VAL A 68 -1.54 -6.07 0.95
CA VAL A 68 -1.93 -6.57 -0.37
C VAL A 68 -2.46 -5.41 -1.21
N VAL A 69 -2.04 -5.34 -2.47
CA VAL A 69 -2.57 -4.41 -3.48
C VAL A 69 -2.87 -5.16 -4.76
N VAL A 70 -3.78 -4.62 -5.58
CA VAL A 70 -4.24 -5.25 -6.83
C VAL A 70 -4.12 -4.27 -7.99
N ASN A 71 -3.57 -4.73 -9.11
CA ASN A 71 -3.44 -3.98 -10.35
C ASN A 71 -3.06 -4.92 -11.51
N ASP A 72 -3.05 -4.44 -12.75
CA ASP A 72 -2.58 -5.19 -13.91
C ASP A 72 -1.07 -4.97 -14.11
N PHE A 73 -0.23 -5.82 -13.51
CA PHE A 73 1.22 -5.66 -13.51
C PHE A 73 1.89 -6.22 -14.78
N ASN A 74 1.16 -6.97 -15.59
CA ASN A 74 1.66 -7.58 -16.82
C ASN A 74 0.95 -7.09 -18.10
N LYS A 75 0.05 -6.10 -17.99
CA LYS A 75 -0.71 -5.47 -19.07
C LYS A 75 -1.59 -6.42 -19.86
N ASP A 76 -2.12 -7.46 -19.21
CA ASP A 76 -3.01 -8.42 -19.84
C ASP A 76 -4.51 -8.15 -19.59
N SER A 77 -4.82 -7.01 -18.97
CA SER A 77 -6.16 -6.55 -18.58
C SER A 77 -6.84 -7.42 -17.53
N ARG A 78 -6.08 -8.17 -16.74
CA ARG A 78 -6.57 -8.93 -15.58
C ARG A 78 -5.89 -8.42 -14.32
N LEU A 79 -6.62 -8.48 -13.21
CA LEU A 79 -6.06 -8.07 -11.93
C LEU A 79 -5.06 -9.12 -11.42
N ASP A 80 -3.86 -8.64 -11.14
CA ASP A 80 -2.79 -9.32 -10.44
C ASP A 80 -2.75 -8.87 -8.97
N ILE A 81 -1.95 -9.55 -8.16
CA ILE A 81 -1.80 -9.26 -6.73
C ILE A 81 -0.33 -9.04 -6.40
N ALA A 82 -0.03 -7.94 -5.70
CA ALA A 82 1.25 -7.73 -5.04
C ALA A 82 1.10 -7.79 -3.52
N VAL A 83 2.04 -8.45 -2.84
CA VAL A 83 1.99 -8.74 -1.41
C VAL A 83 3.31 -8.34 -0.75
N GLY A 84 3.26 -7.54 0.30
CA GLY A 84 4.42 -7.28 1.16
C GLY A 84 4.52 -8.36 2.25
N ASN A 85 5.61 -9.13 2.24
CA ASN A 85 5.86 -10.24 3.16
C ASN A 85 6.91 -9.84 4.20
N THR A 86 6.49 -9.59 5.44
CA THR A 86 7.38 -9.04 6.49
C THR A 86 8.32 -10.08 7.09
N GLY A 87 7.94 -11.36 7.10
CA GLY A 87 8.75 -12.43 7.65
C GLY A 87 9.84 -12.93 6.69
N THR A 88 9.61 -12.80 5.38
CA THR A 88 10.55 -13.18 4.33
C THR A 88 11.18 -11.99 3.58
N ASN A 89 10.94 -10.77 4.05
CA ASN A 89 11.59 -9.53 3.62
C ASN A 89 11.49 -9.25 2.10
N ASN A 90 10.32 -9.51 1.50
CA ASN A 90 10.15 -9.41 0.04
C ASN A 90 8.77 -8.93 -0.38
N VAL A 91 8.65 -8.59 -1.66
CA VAL A 91 7.38 -8.43 -2.37
C VAL A 91 7.11 -9.67 -3.21
N GLY A 92 5.92 -10.23 -3.07
CA GLY A 92 5.40 -11.32 -3.88
C GLY A 92 4.42 -10.84 -4.94
N ILE A 93 4.51 -11.38 -6.16
CA ILE A 93 3.57 -11.09 -7.25
C ILE A 93 2.87 -12.39 -7.67
N PHE A 94 1.55 -12.35 -7.73
CA PHE A 94 0.70 -13.41 -8.29
C PHE A 94 -0.01 -12.85 -9.53
N LEU A 95 0.21 -13.47 -10.69
CA LEU A 95 -0.46 -13.04 -11.91
C LEU A 95 -1.84 -13.71 -12.03
N GLY A 96 -2.86 -12.91 -12.34
CA GLY A 96 -4.24 -13.34 -12.43
C GLY A 96 -4.55 -14.00 -13.77
N TYR A 97 -5.32 -15.09 -13.75
CA TYR A 97 -5.85 -15.68 -14.97
C TYR A 97 -7.20 -15.07 -15.40
N GLY A 98 -7.80 -14.21 -14.56
CA GLY A 98 -9.07 -13.53 -14.86
C GLY A 98 -10.31 -14.41 -14.65
N ASN A 99 -10.18 -15.49 -13.87
CA ASN A 99 -11.24 -16.42 -13.50
C ASN A 99 -11.22 -16.71 -11.98
N GLY A 100 -10.58 -15.83 -11.20
CA GLY A 100 -10.35 -15.98 -9.77
C GLY A 100 -9.25 -16.97 -9.39
N THR A 101 -8.43 -17.44 -10.33
CA THR A 101 -7.18 -18.18 -10.06
C THR A 101 -5.95 -17.38 -10.47
N PHE A 102 -4.81 -17.74 -9.89
CA PHE A 102 -3.55 -17.00 -10.02
C PHE A 102 -2.36 -17.96 -10.22
N THR A 103 -1.23 -17.44 -10.70
CA THR A 103 0.05 -18.16 -10.73
C THR A 103 0.56 -18.49 -9.32
N GLU A 104 1.64 -19.26 -9.22
CA GLU A 104 2.47 -19.21 -8.02
C GLU A 104 3.16 -17.84 -7.88
N GLN A 105 3.58 -17.52 -6.66
CA GLN A 105 4.22 -16.24 -6.36
C GLN A 105 5.59 -16.13 -7.02
N THR A 106 5.84 -15.04 -7.74
CA THR A 106 7.20 -14.59 -8.08
C THR A 106 7.70 -13.65 -7.00
N ILE A 107 8.92 -13.85 -6.50
CA ILE A 107 9.48 -13.15 -5.34
C ILE A 107 10.51 -12.11 -5.77
N PHE A 108 10.38 -10.88 -5.27
CA PHE A 108 11.34 -9.79 -5.43
C PHE A 108 11.85 -9.35 -4.06
N SER A 109 13.14 -9.61 -3.79
CA SER A 109 13.79 -9.17 -2.55
C SER A 109 13.96 -7.65 -2.53
N ILE A 110 13.72 -7.04 -1.37
CA ILE A 110 13.89 -5.60 -1.15
C ILE A 110 14.98 -5.27 -0.12
N GLY A 111 15.70 -6.28 0.37
CA GLY A 111 16.78 -6.13 1.34
C GLY A 111 16.73 -7.14 2.49
N GLY A 112 17.90 -7.52 3.01
CA GLY A 112 17.97 -8.34 4.21
C GLY A 112 17.58 -7.52 5.44
N GLY A 113 16.63 -8.02 6.24
CA GLY A 113 16.12 -7.32 7.42
C GLY A 113 14.99 -6.32 7.13
N SER A 114 14.49 -6.26 5.89
CA SER A 114 13.34 -5.45 5.52
C SER A 114 12.04 -5.89 6.19
N ASN A 115 11.15 -4.95 6.44
CA ASN A 115 9.81 -5.19 6.97
C ASN A 115 8.78 -4.37 6.15
N PRO A 116 8.37 -4.89 4.96
CA PRO A 116 7.43 -4.21 4.06
C PRO A 116 6.04 -4.09 4.68
N ARG A 117 5.64 -2.87 5.05
CA ARG A 117 4.35 -2.60 5.72
C ARG A 117 3.26 -2.08 4.80
N SER A 118 3.62 -1.39 3.73
CA SER A 118 2.64 -0.80 2.82
C SER A 118 3.24 -0.69 1.42
N ILE A 119 2.38 -0.83 0.42
CA ILE A 119 2.73 -0.75 -1.00
C ILE A 119 1.89 0.35 -1.66
N ALA A 120 2.54 1.20 -2.45
CA ALA A 120 1.90 2.09 -3.41
C ALA A 120 2.35 1.69 -4.83
N VAL A 121 1.45 1.85 -5.80
CA VAL A 121 1.67 1.48 -7.19
C VAL A 121 1.46 2.69 -8.07
N SER A 122 2.43 3.00 -8.94
CA SER A 122 2.34 4.08 -9.92
C SER A 122 3.44 3.93 -10.98
N ASP A 123 3.37 4.67 -12.07
CA ASP A 123 4.45 4.78 -13.07
C ASP A 123 5.43 5.90 -12.67
N PHE A 124 6.41 5.58 -11.82
CA PHE A 124 7.33 6.58 -11.23
C PHE A 124 8.40 7.06 -12.22
N ASN A 125 8.61 6.33 -13.32
CA ASN A 125 9.64 6.61 -14.32
C ASN A 125 9.10 7.00 -15.71
N LYS A 126 7.77 7.10 -15.85
CA LYS A 126 7.04 7.49 -17.07
C LYS A 126 7.29 6.57 -18.27
N ASP A 127 7.56 5.29 -18.04
CA ASP A 127 7.68 4.29 -19.11
C ASP A 127 6.35 3.60 -19.47
N ASN A 128 5.24 4.06 -18.84
CA ASN A 128 3.89 3.52 -18.92
C ASN A 128 3.75 2.12 -18.30
N LEU A 129 4.72 1.62 -17.54
CA LEU A 129 4.64 0.37 -16.79
C LEU A 129 4.40 0.69 -15.32
N LEU A 130 3.69 -0.18 -14.61
CA LEU A 130 3.47 0.02 -13.19
C LEU A 130 4.74 -0.35 -12.41
N ASP A 131 5.15 0.55 -11.54
CA ASP A 131 6.21 0.35 -10.56
C ASP A 131 5.60 0.16 -9.16
N ILE A 132 6.42 -0.33 -8.23
CA ILE A 132 6.04 -0.60 -6.84
C ILE A 132 6.92 0.21 -5.91
N ALA A 133 6.32 1.02 -5.05
CA ALA A 133 6.98 1.67 -3.92
C ALA A 133 6.55 0.98 -2.61
N VAL A 134 7.52 0.61 -1.78
CA VAL A 134 7.31 -0.17 -0.56
C VAL A 134 7.82 0.59 0.64
N ALA A 135 6.94 0.91 1.59
CA ALA A 135 7.35 1.40 2.91
C ALA A 135 7.98 0.24 3.71
N ASP A 136 9.28 0.33 3.97
CA ASP A 136 10.02 -0.66 4.75
C ASP A 136 10.32 -0.10 6.15
N SER A 137 9.55 -0.59 7.12
CA SER A 137 9.57 -0.04 8.48
C SER A 137 10.90 -0.30 9.19
N ALA A 138 11.52 -1.46 8.94
CA ALA A 138 12.76 -1.84 9.63
C ALA A 138 13.96 -1.09 9.06
N SER A 139 14.01 -0.91 7.75
CA SER A 139 15.11 -0.23 7.06
C SER A 139 14.98 1.30 7.05
N SER A 140 13.85 1.85 7.48
CA SER A 140 13.59 3.31 7.50
C SER A 140 13.78 3.96 6.13
N ASN A 141 13.23 3.30 5.10
CA ASN A 141 13.27 3.76 3.72
C ASN A 141 11.99 3.35 2.95
N ILE A 142 11.89 3.87 1.73
CA ILE A 142 10.98 3.38 0.71
C ILE A 142 11.81 2.68 -0.36
N ALA A 143 11.54 1.40 -0.61
CA ALA A 143 12.12 0.66 -1.72
C ALA A 143 11.27 0.85 -2.98
N ILE A 144 11.88 1.24 -4.10
CA ILE A 144 11.20 1.38 -5.39
C ILE A 144 11.69 0.28 -6.34
N LEU A 145 10.74 -0.50 -6.85
CA LEU A 145 10.97 -1.55 -7.82
C LEU A 145 10.34 -1.14 -9.15
N PHE A 146 11.15 -1.02 -10.20
CA PHE A 146 10.62 -0.71 -11.53
C PHE A 146 10.06 -1.97 -12.20
N GLY A 147 8.88 -1.82 -12.79
CA GLY A 147 8.21 -2.88 -13.52
C GLY A 147 8.74 -3.02 -14.94
N TYR A 148 8.69 -4.26 -15.45
CA TYR A 148 8.96 -4.53 -16.87
C TYR A 148 7.68 -4.79 -17.68
N GLY A 149 6.51 -4.60 -17.07
CA GLY A 149 5.20 -4.78 -17.70
C GLY A 149 4.89 -6.22 -18.10
N ASN A 150 5.58 -7.19 -17.51
CA ASN A 150 5.35 -8.63 -17.69
C ASN A 150 5.18 -9.33 -16.32
N GLY A 151 4.87 -8.57 -15.26
CA GLY A 151 4.83 -9.08 -13.89
C GLY A 151 6.19 -9.20 -13.20
N THR A 152 7.30 -8.86 -13.87
CA THR A 152 8.63 -8.84 -13.27
C THR A 152 9.09 -7.44 -12.90
N PHE A 153 9.88 -7.37 -11.83
CA PHE A 153 10.33 -6.12 -11.23
C PHE A 153 11.82 -6.14 -10.93
N ARG A 154 12.45 -4.96 -10.88
CA ARG A 154 13.83 -4.80 -10.42
C ARG A 154 13.90 -3.71 -9.35
N TYR A 155 14.44 -4.07 -8.19
CA TYR A 155 14.82 -3.11 -7.16
C TYR A 155 15.76 -2.04 -7.75
N ASN A 156 15.36 -0.78 -7.69
CA ASN A 156 16.07 0.31 -8.34
C ASN A 156 16.61 1.34 -7.35
N ILE A 157 15.72 1.94 -6.56
CA ILE A 157 16.02 3.11 -5.73
C ILE A 157 15.54 2.87 -4.30
N SER A 158 16.26 3.45 -3.35
CA SER A 158 15.89 3.53 -1.94
C SER A 158 15.78 4.99 -1.52
N LEU A 159 14.61 5.42 -1.05
CA LEU A 159 14.41 6.76 -0.52
C LEU A 159 14.46 6.72 1.01
N ALA A 160 15.43 7.42 1.63
CA ALA A 160 15.54 7.45 3.08
C ALA A 160 14.38 8.25 3.70
N THR A 161 13.61 7.63 4.60
CA THR A 161 12.50 8.28 5.29
C THR A 161 12.91 8.90 6.62
N GLY A 162 14.20 8.85 6.96
CA GLY A 162 14.80 9.42 8.17
C GLY A 162 15.20 8.35 9.18
N THR A 163 16.20 8.65 10.00
CA THR A 163 16.76 7.69 10.97
C THR A 163 15.69 7.17 11.92
N LYS A 164 15.50 5.83 11.94
CA LYS A 164 14.50 5.16 12.79
C LYS A 164 13.08 5.69 12.58
N SER A 165 12.72 6.04 11.35
CA SER A 165 11.40 6.63 11.02
C SER A 165 10.26 5.63 11.08
N SER A 166 10.53 4.34 10.82
CA SER A 166 9.51 3.28 10.75
C SER A 166 8.33 3.68 9.86
N PRO A 167 8.50 3.78 8.53
CA PRO A 167 7.39 4.09 7.63
C PRO A 167 6.34 2.96 7.65
N HIS A 168 5.07 3.32 7.86
CA HIS A 168 3.97 2.35 8.01
C HIS A 168 2.96 2.40 6.86
N SER A 169 2.72 3.58 6.29
CA SER A 169 1.74 3.76 5.21
C SER A 169 2.32 4.66 4.14
N ILE A 170 2.11 4.29 2.88
CA ILE A 170 2.57 5.01 1.70
C ILE A 170 1.42 5.16 0.70
N VAL A 171 1.37 6.32 0.03
CA VAL A 171 0.45 6.61 -1.09
C VAL A 171 1.22 7.32 -2.19
N ALA A 172 0.79 7.10 -3.43
CA ALA A 172 1.35 7.77 -4.61
C ALA A 172 0.26 8.61 -5.29
N CYS A 173 0.49 9.91 -5.43
CA CYS A 173 -0.45 10.89 -5.99
C CYS A 173 0.35 12.05 -6.61
N ASP A 174 -0.29 12.92 -7.37
CA ASP A 174 0.31 14.17 -7.84
C ASP A 174 -0.02 15.29 -6.84
N PHE A 175 0.91 15.61 -5.91
CA PHE A 175 0.69 16.59 -4.85
C PHE A 175 1.03 18.02 -5.26
N ASN A 176 1.71 18.20 -6.39
CA ASN A 176 2.17 19.50 -6.89
C ASN A 176 1.57 19.90 -8.25
N ASN A 177 0.62 19.12 -8.77
CA ASN A 177 -0.08 19.30 -10.03
C ASN A 177 0.83 19.33 -11.27
N ASP A 178 1.95 18.61 -11.25
CA ASP A 178 2.88 18.51 -12.40
C ASP A 178 2.63 17.27 -13.28
N SER A 179 1.58 16.50 -12.97
CA SER A 179 1.21 15.23 -13.60
C SER A 179 2.23 14.10 -13.42
N LEU A 180 3.17 14.23 -12.48
CA LEU A 180 4.14 13.21 -12.11
C LEU A 180 3.74 12.56 -10.77
N PRO A 181 4.00 11.25 -10.59
CA PRO A 181 3.70 10.63 -9.30
C PRO A 181 4.70 11.06 -8.23
N ASP A 182 4.16 11.67 -7.19
CA ASP A 182 4.83 11.92 -5.92
C ASP A 182 4.52 10.81 -4.91
N ILE A 183 5.22 10.83 -3.78
CA ILE A 183 5.01 9.88 -2.69
C ILE A 183 4.79 10.63 -1.37
N ALA A 184 3.73 10.26 -0.65
CA ALA A 184 3.57 10.59 0.76
C ALA A 184 3.74 9.34 1.63
N VAL A 185 4.41 9.48 2.78
CA VAL A 185 4.70 8.37 3.70
C VAL A 185 4.49 8.78 5.16
N ALA A 186 3.71 8.01 5.92
CA ALA A 186 3.60 8.17 7.36
C ALA A 186 4.74 7.44 8.08
N ASN A 187 5.48 8.20 8.89
CA ASN A 187 6.64 7.74 9.63
C ASN A 187 6.33 7.63 11.12
N SER A 188 5.92 6.45 11.58
CA SER A 188 5.36 6.24 12.93
C SER A 188 6.28 6.71 14.05
N LEU A 189 7.58 6.40 13.98
CA LEU A 189 8.51 6.68 15.08
C LEU A 189 9.14 8.08 15.03
N THR A 190 8.88 8.85 13.97
CA THR A 190 9.34 10.24 13.86
C THR A 190 8.20 11.25 13.79
N ASP A 191 6.95 10.80 13.99
CA ASP A 191 5.78 11.67 14.12
C ASP A 191 5.63 12.69 12.98
N ASN A 192 5.77 12.21 11.75
CA ASN A 192 5.58 13.04 10.57
C ASN A 192 5.06 12.26 9.37
N VAL A 193 4.46 13.00 8.44
CA VAL A 193 4.32 12.61 7.05
C VAL A 193 5.50 13.17 6.27
N GLY A 194 6.19 12.34 5.51
CA GLY A 194 7.21 12.75 4.54
C GLY A 194 6.63 12.81 3.13
N ILE A 195 7.00 13.83 2.36
CA ILE A 195 6.63 14.02 0.95
C ILE A 195 7.90 13.98 0.10
N PHE A 196 7.87 13.17 -0.95
CA PHE A 196 8.88 13.08 -2.00
C PHE A 196 8.25 13.46 -3.33
N LEU A 197 8.66 14.60 -3.90
CA LEU A 197 8.16 15.02 -5.21
C LEU A 197 8.90 14.29 -6.32
N GLY A 198 8.17 13.66 -7.22
CA GLY A 198 8.69 12.89 -8.34
C GLY A 198 9.20 13.79 -9.47
N HIS A 199 10.14 13.27 -10.23
CA HIS A 199 10.63 13.91 -11.46
C HIS A 199 10.26 13.13 -12.72
N GLY A 200 9.43 12.08 -12.59
CA GLY A 200 8.95 11.28 -13.71
C GLY A 200 10.03 10.49 -14.45
N ASN A 201 11.23 10.40 -13.88
CA ASN A 201 12.35 9.63 -14.43
C ASN A 201 12.89 8.62 -13.39
N GLY A 202 12.07 8.32 -12.38
CA GLY A 202 12.44 7.48 -11.25
C GLY A 202 13.13 8.20 -10.10
N ASN A 203 13.59 9.44 -10.28
CA ASN A 203 14.19 10.23 -9.20
C ASN A 203 13.15 11.08 -8.47
N PHE A 204 13.48 11.43 -7.23
CA PHE A 204 12.66 12.23 -6.35
C PHE A 204 13.46 13.36 -5.72
N SER A 205 12.78 14.46 -5.42
CA SER A 205 13.30 15.55 -4.61
C SER A 205 13.64 15.10 -3.19
N ALA A 206 14.43 15.91 -2.50
CA ALA A 206 14.68 15.70 -1.07
C ALA A 206 13.36 15.72 -0.29
N LYS A 207 13.24 14.80 0.67
CA LYS A 207 12.05 14.66 1.52
C LYS A 207 11.74 15.95 2.26
N VAL A 208 10.50 16.42 2.15
CA VAL A 208 9.93 17.45 3.04
C VAL A 208 9.05 16.76 4.08
N THR A 209 9.03 17.25 5.33
CA THR A 209 8.28 16.60 6.42
C THR A 209 7.29 17.54 7.09
N PHE A 210 6.12 16.99 7.43
CA PHE A 210 5.04 17.68 8.13
C PHE A 210 4.74 16.92 9.43
N SER A 211 4.84 17.60 10.58
CA SER A 211 4.66 16.95 11.88
C SER A 211 3.20 16.56 12.13
N THR A 212 2.99 15.33 12.59
CA THR A 212 1.70 14.79 13.04
C THR A 212 1.49 14.98 14.55
N GLY A 213 2.37 15.72 15.22
CA GLY A 213 2.33 16.00 16.65
C GLY A 213 3.16 15.01 17.47
N TYR A 214 3.62 15.45 18.64
CA TYR A 214 4.50 14.65 19.50
C TYR A 214 3.86 13.33 19.92
N ASN A 215 4.55 12.21 19.72
CA ASN A 215 4.13 10.85 20.08
C ASN A 215 2.76 10.47 19.50
N SER A 216 2.53 10.87 18.24
CA SER A 216 1.31 10.65 17.49
C SER A 216 1.22 9.24 16.89
N LEU A 217 2.37 8.66 16.49
CA LEU A 217 2.48 7.37 15.79
C LEU A 217 1.51 7.27 14.60
N PRO A 218 1.74 8.01 13.51
CA PRO A 218 0.90 7.95 12.32
C PRO A 218 0.97 6.56 11.67
N GLU A 219 -0.15 5.85 11.63
CA GLU A 219 -0.22 4.45 11.16
C GLU A 219 -0.76 4.31 9.73
N SER A 220 -1.67 5.20 9.32
CA SER A 220 -2.34 5.12 8.02
C SER A 220 -2.55 6.52 7.45
N ILE A 221 -2.43 6.64 6.13
CA ILE A 221 -2.72 7.87 5.39
C ILE A 221 -3.69 7.59 4.25
N THR A 222 -4.55 8.57 3.97
CA THR A 222 -5.38 8.61 2.76
C THR A 222 -5.40 10.02 2.20
N VAL A 223 -5.72 10.13 0.92
CA VAL A 223 -5.59 11.37 0.15
C VAL A 223 -6.89 11.63 -0.58
N SER A 224 -7.38 12.86 -0.47
CA SER A 224 -8.53 13.36 -1.20
C SER A 224 -8.57 14.88 -1.09
N ASP A 225 -9.41 15.53 -1.88
CA ASP A 225 -9.76 16.93 -1.64
C ASP A 225 -10.86 16.96 -0.56
N PHE A 226 -10.48 17.27 0.69
CA PHE A 226 -11.41 17.26 1.83
C PHE A 226 -12.13 18.60 2.03
N ASN A 227 -11.63 19.67 1.42
CA ASN A 227 -12.17 21.03 1.57
C ASN A 227 -12.82 21.59 0.29
N ASN A 228 -12.79 20.85 -0.81
CA ASN A 228 -13.25 21.20 -2.16
C ASN A 228 -12.48 22.37 -2.80
N ASP A 229 -11.17 22.48 -2.58
CA ASP A 229 -10.31 23.50 -3.20
C ASP A 229 -9.56 23.02 -4.45
N SER A 230 -9.82 21.79 -4.90
CA SER A 230 -9.19 21.11 -6.03
C SER A 230 -7.72 20.71 -5.81
N PHE A 231 -7.20 20.82 -4.59
CA PHE A 231 -5.89 20.28 -4.23
C PHE A 231 -6.03 19.04 -3.34
N LEU A 232 -5.04 18.16 -3.46
CA LEU A 232 -5.01 16.96 -2.64
C LEU A 232 -4.60 17.30 -1.20
N ASP A 233 -5.44 16.89 -0.26
CA ASP A 233 -5.20 16.93 1.17
C ASP A 233 -4.79 15.53 1.69
N ILE A 234 -4.18 15.48 2.88
CA ILE A 234 -3.78 14.23 3.52
C ILE A 234 -4.50 14.07 4.85
N ALA A 235 -5.23 12.96 5.01
CA ALA A 235 -5.76 12.51 6.28
C ALA A 235 -4.85 11.44 6.89
N VAL A 236 -4.56 11.55 8.18
CA VAL A 236 -3.63 10.68 8.91
C VAL A 236 -4.29 10.13 10.16
N ALA A 237 -4.28 8.81 10.32
CA ALA A 237 -4.70 8.16 11.55
C ALA A 237 -3.52 8.08 12.53
N ASN A 238 -3.59 8.84 13.62
CA ASN A 238 -2.55 8.91 14.65
C ASN A 238 -2.90 7.97 15.81
N ASN A 239 -2.18 6.85 15.92
CA ASN A 239 -2.51 5.77 16.84
C ASN A 239 -2.39 6.19 18.30
N LEU A 240 -1.23 6.70 18.74
CA LEU A 240 -1.06 7.16 20.12
C LEU A 240 -1.63 8.57 20.34
N GLY A 241 -1.84 9.31 19.26
CA GLY A 241 -2.54 10.59 19.31
C GLY A 241 -4.05 10.46 19.57
N ASN A 242 -4.65 9.27 19.36
CA ASN A 242 -6.11 9.04 19.42
C ASN A 242 -6.91 10.07 18.59
N ASN A 243 -6.41 10.38 17.41
CA ASN A 243 -6.98 11.42 16.55
C ASN A 243 -6.73 11.15 15.06
N ILE A 244 -7.51 11.83 14.22
CA ILE A 244 -7.24 12.02 12.81
C ILE A 244 -6.67 13.42 12.59
N GLY A 245 -5.50 13.51 11.98
CA GLY A 245 -4.94 14.78 11.49
C GLY A 245 -5.27 15.00 10.01
N ILE A 246 -5.65 16.21 9.62
CA ILE A 246 -5.88 16.61 8.23
C ILE A 246 -4.88 17.70 7.86
N PHE A 247 -4.03 17.44 6.87
CA PHE A 247 -3.14 18.42 6.24
C PHE A 247 -3.79 18.94 4.96
N LEU A 248 -4.16 20.22 4.94
CA LEU A 248 -4.73 20.85 3.74
C LEU A 248 -3.61 21.20 2.74
N GLY A 249 -3.75 20.76 1.50
CA GLY A 249 -2.75 20.94 0.45
C GLY A 249 -2.80 22.32 -0.18
N TYR A 250 -1.65 22.81 -0.66
CA TYR A 250 -1.56 24.04 -1.45
C TYR A 250 -1.35 23.78 -2.95
N GLY A 251 -1.42 22.51 -3.38
CA GLY A 251 -1.25 22.11 -4.79
C GLY A 251 0.16 22.28 -5.34
N ASN A 252 1.18 22.40 -4.47
CA ASN A 252 2.59 22.57 -4.83
C ASN A 252 3.51 21.61 -4.05
N GLY A 253 2.94 20.54 -3.49
CA GLY A 253 3.66 19.59 -2.62
C GLY A 253 3.84 20.05 -1.17
N THR A 254 3.30 21.21 -0.80
CA THR A 254 3.31 21.71 0.58
C THR A 254 1.91 21.76 1.18
N PHE A 255 1.85 21.70 2.51
CA PHE A 255 0.62 21.59 3.26
C PHE A 255 0.56 22.58 4.43
N ALA A 256 -0.64 22.98 4.80
CA ALA A 256 -0.91 23.67 6.05
C ALA A 256 -0.57 22.77 7.26
N PRO A 257 -0.31 23.35 8.45
CA PRO A 257 -0.27 22.56 9.69
C PRO A 257 -1.56 21.76 9.87
N GLN A 258 -1.44 20.55 10.43
CA GLN A 258 -2.61 19.67 10.57
C GLN A 258 -3.72 20.27 11.42
N ILE A 259 -4.95 19.98 11.01
CA ILE A 259 -6.18 20.15 11.79
C ILE A 259 -6.49 18.80 12.43
N VAL A 260 -6.71 18.77 13.75
CA VAL A 260 -6.84 17.52 14.51
C VAL A 260 -8.29 17.28 14.93
N TYR A 261 -8.78 16.06 14.72
CA TYR A 261 -10.10 15.58 15.11
C TYR A 261 -9.95 14.37 16.03
N SER A 262 -10.42 14.46 17.28
CA SER A 262 -10.36 13.33 18.23
C SER A 262 -11.27 12.19 17.77
N THR A 263 -10.82 10.94 17.95
CA THR A 263 -11.59 9.73 17.62
C THR A 263 -12.40 9.17 18.79
N GLY A 264 -12.47 9.90 19.91
CA GLY A 264 -13.09 9.43 21.16
C GLY A 264 -12.15 8.52 21.98
N ASN A 265 -12.43 8.43 23.28
CA ASN A 265 -11.74 7.54 24.23
C ASN A 265 -12.45 6.19 24.34
#